data_AF-A0A1I0SLU3-F1
#
_entry.id   AF-A0A1I0SLU3-F1
#
_cell.length_a   1.000
_cell.length_b   1.000
_cell.length_c   1.000
_cell.angle_alpha   90.00
_cell.angle_beta   90.00
_cell.angle_gamma   90.00
#
_symmetry.space_group_name_H-M   'P 1'
#
loop_
_entity.id
_entity.type
_entity.pdbx_description
1 polymer ?
#
loop_
_entity_poly.entity_id
_entity_poly.type
_entity_poly.pdbx_seq_one_letter_code
_entity_poly.pdbx_strand_id
1 'polypeptide(L)'
;MRMARSIMKRWLKRQKAVYEQPLPPPSEKQPLSIDINENVRIIQRVIGESSDIVMRTIRSKKDGGRQLSVIYTDGLVDKETIQHFILQPLLTDWREQWEDMPREEAASFLKDCVLHASEVKEITTFDDVYFHVLSGDTVMIIDGTATALAIGTRGWQERNVMQRLPSWQVFFYCSYINVLIVFE
;
A
#
# COMPACT_ATOMS: atom_id res chain seq x y z
N MET A 1 6.66 15.07 58.66
CA MET A 1 6.44 15.43 57.23
C MET A 1 7.74 15.88 56.51
N ARG A 2 8.87 15.15 56.59
CA ARG A 2 10.12 15.49 55.86
C ARG A 2 10.48 14.52 54.72
N MET A 3 9.88 13.32 54.72
CA MET A 3 10.22 12.23 53.79
C MET A 3 9.60 12.42 52.38
N ALA A 4 8.35 12.92 52.32
CA ALA A 4 7.62 13.11 51.06
C ALA A 4 8.29 14.11 50.09
N ARG A 5 8.97 15.15 50.60
CA ARG A 5 9.67 16.14 49.76
C ARG A 5 10.88 15.56 49.04
N SER A 6 11.57 14.58 49.62
CA SER A 6 12.77 13.99 49.00
C SER A 6 12.42 13.03 47.86
N ILE A 7 11.31 12.30 48.02
CA ILE A 7 10.78 11.39 47.01
C ILE A 7 10.26 12.21 45.82
N MET A 8 9.50 13.29 46.09
CA MET A 8 9.01 14.20 45.05
C MET A 8 10.15 14.87 44.26
N LYS A 9 11.22 15.30 44.92
CA LYS A 9 12.40 15.86 44.23
C LYS A 9 13.14 14.84 43.37
N ARG A 10 13.27 13.59 43.84
CA ARG A 10 13.86 12.50 43.04
C ARG A 10 12.97 12.12 41.85
N TRP A 11 11.65 12.16 42.03
CA TRP A 11 10.68 11.89 40.96
C TRP A 11 10.70 12.98 39.89
N LEU A 12 10.71 14.26 40.28
CA LEU A 12 10.86 15.40 39.38
C LEU A 12 12.21 15.40 38.67
N LYS A 13 13.31 15.07 39.36
CA LYS A 13 14.65 14.97 38.75
C LYS A 13 14.74 13.80 37.76
N ARG A 14 14.06 12.68 38.04
CA ARG A 14 13.92 11.56 37.08
C ARG A 14 13.10 11.95 35.86
N GLN A 15 11.98 12.64 36.03
CA GLN A 15 11.19 13.11 34.88
C GLN A 15 11.96 14.11 34.02
N LYS A 16 12.66 15.06 34.64
CA LYS A 16 13.49 16.03 33.91
C LYS A 16 14.62 15.35 33.14
N ALA A 17 15.26 14.35 33.74
CA ALA A 17 16.32 13.58 33.08
C ALA A 17 15.83 12.66 31.95
N VAL A 18 14.56 12.24 31.98
CA VAL A 18 13.92 11.49 30.88
C VAL A 18 13.51 12.43 29.74
N TYR A 19 13.13 13.68 30.05
CA TYR A 19 12.71 14.68 29.05
C TYR A 19 13.86 15.52 28.46
N GLU A 20 14.99 15.60 29.15
CA GLU A 20 16.22 16.28 28.70
C GLU A 20 17.20 15.33 27.98
N GLN A 21 16.83 14.06 27.73
CA GLN A 21 17.56 13.27 26.75
C GLN A 21 17.35 13.91 25.38
N PRO A 22 18.42 14.21 24.62
CA PRO A 22 18.27 14.59 23.22
C PRO A 22 17.42 13.52 22.56
N LEU A 23 16.38 13.94 21.82
CA LEU A 23 15.68 13.03 20.93
C LEU A 23 16.77 12.28 20.14
N PRO A 24 16.72 10.93 20.05
CA PRO A 24 17.63 10.24 19.17
C PRO A 24 17.62 10.96 17.82
N PRO A 25 18.78 11.20 17.19
CA PRO A 25 18.82 11.81 15.86
C PRO A 25 17.77 11.06 15.02
N PRO A 26 16.92 11.75 14.23
CA PRO A 26 15.85 11.11 13.49
C PRO A 26 16.47 9.89 12.82
N SER A 27 16.08 8.69 13.30
CA SER A 27 16.71 7.45 12.89
C SER A 27 16.74 7.48 11.38
N GLU A 28 17.92 7.31 10.78
CA GLU A 28 18.03 7.25 9.32
C GLU A 28 17.03 6.20 8.87
N LYS A 29 15.87 6.67 8.37
CA LYS A 29 14.76 5.80 8.04
C LYS A 29 15.29 4.83 7.00
N GLN A 30 15.21 3.53 7.29
CA GLN A 30 15.78 2.55 6.39
C GLN A 30 15.04 2.65 5.04
N PRO A 31 15.74 2.99 3.93
CA PRO A 31 15.11 3.13 2.64
C PRO A 31 14.76 1.76 2.06
N LEU A 32 13.76 1.72 1.20
CA LEU A 32 13.43 0.52 0.43
C LEU A 32 14.54 0.22 -0.58
N SER A 33 14.82 -1.07 -0.76
CA SER A 33 15.73 -1.58 -1.78
C SER A 33 15.04 -1.63 -3.14
N ILE A 34 15.84 -1.66 -4.21
CA ILE A 34 15.36 -1.91 -5.58
C ILE A 34 14.95 -3.38 -5.74
N ASP A 35 15.58 -4.29 -4.99
CA ASP A 35 15.23 -5.72 -4.98
C ASP A 35 14.06 -5.98 -4.04
N ILE A 36 12.92 -6.31 -4.62
CA ILE A 36 11.71 -6.65 -3.88
C ILE A 36 11.88 -7.89 -3.00
N ASN A 37 12.75 -8.85 -3.35
CA ASN A 37 12.99 -10.02 -2.50
C ASN A 37 13.65 -9.61 -1.19
N GLU A 38 14.57 -8.64 -1.24
CA GLU A 38 15.20 -8.07 -0.07
C GLU A 38 14.18 -7.35 0.81
N ASN A 39 13.34 -6.50 0.19
CA ASN A 39 12.27 -5.78 0.89
C ASN A 39 11.31 -6.74 1.59
N VAL A 40 10.83 -7.75 0.86
CA VAL A 40 9.91 -8.77 1.38
C VAL A 40 10.53 -9.54 2.54
N ARG A 41 11.80 -9.95 2.45
CA ARG A 41 12.50 -10.65 3.54
C ARG A 41 12.66 -9.79 4.79
N ILE A 42 12.96 -8.50 4.62
CA ILE A 42 13.09 -7.55 5.73
C ILE A 42 11.73 -7.38 6.41
N ILE A 43 10.69 -7.14 5.63
CA ILE A 43 9.32 -6.95 6.14
C ILE A 43 8.86 -8.21 6.90
N GLN A 44 9.03 -9.40 6.32
CA GLN A 44 8.71 -10.66 6.98
C GLN A 44 9.47 -10.86 8.29
N ARG A 45 10.74 -10.44 8.36
CA ARG A 45 11.55 -10.57 9.59
C ARG A 45 11.04 -9.66 10.71
N VAL A 46 10.62 -8.44 10.37
CA VAL A 46 10.16 -7.45 11.36
C VAL A 46 8.75 -7.74 11.83
N ILE A 47 7.85 -8.06 10.89
CA ILE A 47 6.44 -8.34 11.17
C ILE A 47 6.25 -9.74 11.78
N GLY A 48 7.17 -10.67 11.50
CA GLY A 48 7.10 -12.05 11.97
C GLY A 48 5.96 -12.84 11.32
N GLU A 49 5.61 -13.98 11.92
CA GLU A 49 4.49 -14.84 11.50
C GLU A 49 3.14 -14.34 12.05
N SER A 50 2.94 -13.02 12.10
CA SER A 50 1.63 -12.48 12.49
C SER A 50 0.57 -13.01 11.51
N SER A 51 -0.41 -13.76 12.01
CA SER A 51 -1.51 -14.31 11.22
C SER A 51 -2.37 -13.23 10.58
N ASP A 52 -2.29 -12.02 11.12
CA ASP A 52 -3.11 -10.89 10.71
C ASP A 52 -2.51 -10.19 9.49
N ILE A 53 -1.24 -10.42 9.13
CA ILE A 53 -0.62 -9.74 7.98
C ILE A 53 -0.50 -10.71 6.82
N VAL A 54 -1.18 -10.35 5.73
CA VAL A 54 -1.21 -11.12 4.50
C VAL A 54 -0.30 -10.46 3.49
N MET A 55 0.62 -11.25 2.95
CA MET A 55 1.49 -10.85 1.86
C MET A 55 1.28 -11.76 0.66
N ARG A 56 0.90 -11.17 -0.47
CA ARG A 56 0.67 -11.86 -1.73
C ARG A 56 1.67 -11.40 -2.77
N THR A 57 2.55 -12.31 -3.19
CA THR A 57 3.49 -12.06 -4.29
C THR A 57 2.91 -12.53 -5.60
N ILE A 58 2.78 -11.62 -6.56
CA ILE A 58 2.36 -11.88 -7.93
C ILE A 58 3.61 -11.91 -8.80
N ARG A 59 3.79 -12.99 -9.55
CA ARG A 59 4.90 -13.14 -10.51
C ARG A 59 4.36 -13.09 -11.93
N SER A 60 5.09 -12.38 -12.79
CA SER A 60 4.86 -12.39 -14.23
C SER A 60 5.04 -13.81 -14.78
N LYS A 61 4.20 -14.20 -15.74
CA LYS A 61 4.35 -15.48 -16.46
C LYS A 61 5.31 -15.40 -17.66
N LYS A 62 5.64 -14.20 -18.13
CA LYS A 62 6.57 -13.98 -19.23
C LYS A 62 8.03 -13.97 -18.74
N ASP A 63 8.94 -14.34 -19.63
CA ASP A 63 10.38 -14.33 -19.35
C ASP A 63 10.83 -12.91 -18.96
N GLY A 64 11.39 -12.77 -17.76
CA GLY A 64 11.77 -11.47 -17.20
C GLY A 64 11.72 -11.37 -15.67
N GLY A 65 11.19 -12.39 -14.99
CA GLY A 65 11.30 -12.54 -13.53
C GLY A 65 10.66 -11.44 -12.70
N ARG A 66 9.80 -10.61 -13.31
CA ARG A 66 9.16 -9.48 -12.62
C ARG A 66 8.16 -9.97 -11.59
N GLN A 67 8.14 -9.28 -10.47
CA GLN A 67 7.23 -9.60 -9.40
C GLN A 67 6.73 -8.35 -8.70
N LEU A 68 5.57 -8.49 -8.08
CA LEU A 68 4.88 -7.48 -7.32
C LEU A 68 4.50 -8.11 -5.99
N SER A 69 4.54 -7.35 -4.90
CA SER A 69 4.10 -7.83 -3.60
C SER A 69 3.06 -6.90 -3.03
N VAL A 70 1.91 -7.45 -2.68
CA VAL A 70 0.79 -6.74 -2.05
C VAL A 70 0.72 -7.18 -0.60
N ILE A 71 0.79 -6.23 0.34
CA ILE A 71 0.88 -6.45 1.77
C ILE A 71 -0.27 -5.72 2.44
N TYR A 72 -1.04 -6.40 3.29
CA TYR A 72 -2.15 -5.79 4.01
C TYR A 72 -2.42 -6.53 5.32
N THR A 73 -3.12 -5.86 6.23
CA THR A 73 -3.55 -6.47 7.50
C THR A 73 -4.99 -6.95 7.40
N ASP A 74 -5.19 -8.27 7.47
CA ASP A 74 -6.49 -8.92 7.63
C ASP A 74 -7.22 -8.35 8.86
N GLY A 75 -8.50 -8.02 8.69
CA GLY A 75 -9.33 -7.40 9.72
C GLY A 75 -9.25 -5.86 9.81
N LEU A 76 -8.25 -5.23 9.20
CA LEU A 76 -8.15 -3.75 9.09
C LEU A 76 -8.50 -3.22 7.70
N VAL A 77 -8.60 -4.11 6.71
CA VAL A 77 -8.86 -3.78 5.30
C VAL A 77 -10.15 -4.40 4.81
N ASP A 78 -10.75 -3.78 3.79
CA ASP A 78 -11.85 -4.40 3.04
C ASP A 78 -11.29 -5.39 2.00
N LYS A 79 -11.44 -6.69 2.27
CA LYS A 79 -10.89 -7.76 1.42
C LYS A 79 -11.48 -7.78 0.01
N GLU A 80 -12.77 -7.46 -0.13
CA GLU A 80 -13.42 -7.41 -1.45
C GLU A 80 -12.82 -6.30 -2.30
N THR A 81 -12.51 -5.16 -1.70
CA THR A 81 -11.87 -4.03 -2.38
C THR A 81 -10.48 -4.43 -2.87
N ILE A 82 -9.65 -5.04 -2.02
CA ILE A 82 -8.33 -5.52 -2.43
C ILE A 82 -8.46 -6.55 -3.56
N GLN A 83 -9.40 -7.49 -3.44
CA GLN A 83 -9.56 -8.55 -4.42
C GLN A 83 -10.02 -7.99 -5.79
N HIS A 84 -11.02 -7.12 -5.83
CA HIS A 84 -11.62 -6.65 -7.08
C HIS A 84 -10.89 -5.46 -7.71
N PHE A 85 -10.29 -4.56 -6.92
CA PHE A 85 -9.66 -3.34 -7.44
C PHE A 85 -8.14 -3.39 -7.50
N ILE A 86 -7.50 -4.34 -6.79
CA ILE A 86 -6.04 -4.49 -6.81
C ILE A 86 -5.65 -5.83 -7.43
N LEU A 87 -6.06 -6.95 -6.83
CA LEU A 87 -5.55 -8.26 -7.24
C LEU A 87 -6.10 -8.73 -8.59
N GLN A 88 -7.40 -8.62 -8.83
CA GLN A 88 -8.01 -9.06 -10.08
C GLN A 88 -7.46 -8.28 -11.29
N PRO A 89 -7.42 -6.93 -11.30
CA PRO A 89 -6.86 -6.17 -12.42
C PRO A 89 -5.39 -6.52 -12.69
N LEU A 90 -4.57 -6.72 -11.65
CA LEU A 90 -3.16 -7.14 -11.79
C LEU A 90 -3.02 -8.54 -12.43
N LEU A 91 -4.00 -9.43 -12.23
CA LEU A 91 -3.97 -10.82 -12.70
C LEU A 91 -4.72 -11.06 -14.01
N THR A 92 -5.64 -10.17 -14.41
CA THR A 92 -6.43 -10.26 -15.64
C THR A 92 -6.20 -9.05 -16.53
N ASP A 93 -6.78 -7.91 -16.16
CA ASP A 93 -7.05 -6.80 -17.09
C ASP A 93 -5.78 -6.06 -17.49
N TRP A 94 -4.85 -5.94 -16.55
CA TRP A 94 -3.56 -5.26 -16.73
C TRP A 94 -2.43 -6.22 -17.00
N ARG A 95 -2.67 -7.53 -16.90
CA ARG A 95 -1.61 -8.54 -16.89
C ARG A 95 -0.70 -8.42 -18.11
N GLU A 96 -1.27 -8.45 -19.30
CA GLU A 96 -0.47 -8.38 -20.53
C GLU A 96 0.26 -7.04 -20.65
N GLN A 97 -0.40 -5.94 -20.24
CA GLN A 97 0.14 -4.59 -20.32
C GLN A 97 1.39 -4.40 -19.45
N TRP A 98 1.32 -4.77 -18.16
CA TRP A 98 2.48 -4.61 -17.26
C TRP A 98 3.54 -5.70 -17.46
N GLU A 99 3.18 -6.87 -18.01
CA GLU A 99 4.14 -7.91 -18.37
C GLU A 99 4.93 -7.56 -19.66
N ASP A 100 4.33 -6.85 -20.63
CA ASP A 100 4.96 -6.53 -21.92
C ASP A 100 5.71 -5.18 -21.97
N MET A 101 5.37 -4.24 -21.10
CA MET A 101 6.07 -2.94 -21.05
C MET A 101 7.50 -3.07 -20.52
N PRO A 102 8.41 -2.11 -20.77
CA PRO A 102 9.65 -1.96 -20.02
C PRO A 102 9.41 -1.80 -18.51
N ARG A 103 10.40 -2.12 -17.68
CA ARG A 103 10.25 -2.17 -16.21
C ARG A 103 9.89 -0.80 -15.62
N GLU A 104 10.52 0.29 -16.10
CA GLU A 104 10.19 1.64 -15.64
C GLU A 104 8.77 2.06 -16.06
N GLU A 105 8.36 1.71 -17.28
CA GLU A 105 7.03 2.03 -17.80
C GLU A 105 5.93 1.24 -17.09
N ALA A 106 6.16 -0.04 -16.79
CA ALA A 106 5.23 -0.86 -16.04
C ALA A 106 4.98 -0.30 -14.63
N ALA A 107 6.02 0.20 -13.95
CA ALA A 107 5.85 0.82 -12.63
C ALA A 107 5.00 2.10 -12.70
N SER A 108 5.23 2.96 -13.70
CA SER A 108 4.42 4.16 -13.92
C SER A 108 2.98 3.80 -14.28
N PHE A 109 2.79 2.84 -15.17
CA PHE A 109 1.46 2.37 -15.59
C PHE A 109 0.66 1.82 -14.41
N LEU A 110 1.27 0.94 -13.61
CA LEU A 110 0.62 0.39 -12.41
C LEU A 110 0.29 1.48 -11.39
N LYS A 111 1.17 2.47 -11.23
CA LYS A 111 0.93 3.63 -10.38
C LYS A 111 -0.30 4.41 -10.85
N ASP A 112 -0.38 4.74 -12.13
CA ASP A 112 -1.49 5.50 -12.71
C ASP A 112 -2.82 4.73 -12.59
N CYS A 113 -2.81 3.44 -12.92
CA CYS A 113 -3.98 2.57 -12.80
C CYS A 113 -4.54 2.51 -11.36
N VAL A 114 -3.65 2.38 -10.36
CA VAL A 114 -4.07 2.30 -8.95
C VAL A 114 -4.47 3.69 -8.40
N LEU A 115 -3.83 4.77 -8.86
CA LEU A 115 -4.20 6.15 -8.54
C LEU A 115 -5.62 6.49 -9.02
N HIS A 116 -6.04 6.00 -10.18
CA HIS A 116 -7.41 6.18 -10.65
C HIS A 116 -8.43 5.41 -9.80
N ALA A 117 -8.02 4.29 -9.21
CA ALA A 117 -8.91 3.42 -8.45
C ALA A 117 -9.04 3.80 -6.96
N SER A 118 -8.11 4.55 -6.37
CA SER A 118 -8.06 4.77 -4.90
C SER A 118 -7.15 5.94 -4.47
N GLU A 119 -7.18 6.31 -3.19
CA GLU A 119 -6.18 7.22 -2.62
C GLU A 119 -4.83 6.50 -2.49
N VAL A 120 -3.84 6.91 -3.28
CA VAL A 120 -2.51 6.29 -3.31
C VAL A 120 -1.46 7.30 -2.89
N LYS A 121 -0.55 6.86 -2.01
CA LYS A 121 0.61 7.61 -1.57
C LYS A 121 1.88 6.84 -1.87
N GLU A 122 2.86 7.51 -2.46
CA GLU A 122 4.19 6.94 -2.65
C GLU A 122 5.00 7.03 -1.36
N ILE A 123 5.64 5.91 -0.99
CA ILE A 123 6.45 5.76 0.21
C ILE A 123 7.80 5.16 -0.15
N THR A 124 8.85 5.56 0.57
CA THR A 124 10.24 5.22 0.23
C THR A 124 11.00 4.54 1.37
N THR A 125 10.36 4.38 2.53
CA THR A 125 11.01 3.86 3.75
C THR A 125 10.21 2.72 4.37
N PHE A 126 10.91 1.79 5.05
CA PHE A 126 10.27 0.69 5.75
C PHE A 126 9.36 1.17 6.88
N ASP A 127 9.73 2.24 7.60
CA ASP A 127 8.90 2.83 8.65
C ASP A 127 7.52 3.25 8.13
N ASP A 128 7.49 3.86 6.94
CA ASP A 128 6.24 4.25 6.30
C ASP A 128 5.44 3.00 5.88
N VAL A 129 6.10 1.94 5.39
CA VAL A 129 5.44 0.65 5.08
C VAL A 129 4.76 0.09 6.32
N TYR A 130 5.47 -0.01 7.45
CA TYR A 130 4.91 -0.54 8.69
C TYR A 130 3.75 0.33 9.18
N PHE A 131 3.92 1.65 9.14
CA PHE A 131 2.87 2.59 9.53
C PHE A 131 1.59 2.38 8.72
N HIS A 132 1.70 2.30 7.39
CA HIS A 132 0.54 2.14 6.50
C HIS A 132 -0.12 0.77 6.67
N VAL A 133 0.64 -0.32 6.70
CA VAL A 133 0.12 -1.69 6.90
C VAL A 133 -0.61 -1.82 8.25
N LEU A 134 -0.01 -1.34 9.33
CA LEU A 134 -0.58 -1.42 10.69
C LEU A 134 -1.77 -0.48 10.89
N SER A 135 -1.91 0.52 10.02
CA SER A 135 -3.03 1.45 10.07
C SER A 135 -4.21 1.00 9.20
N GLY A 136 -4.07 -0.08 8.42
CA GLY A 136 -5.14 -0.62 7.56
C GLY A 136 -5.07 -0.18 6.10
N ASP A 137 -3.94 0.33 5.64
CA ASP A 137 -3.70 0.51 4.20
C ASP A 137 -3.09 -0.75 3.59
N THR A 138 -3.30 -0.91 2.29
CA THR A 138 -2.63 -1.93 1.49
C THR A 138 -1.36 -1.35 0.91
N VAL A 139 -0.22 -1.99 1.11
CA VAL A 139 1.05 -1.57 0.53
C VAL A 139 1.39 -2.47 -0.65
N MET A 140 1.66 -1.86 -1.81
CA MET A 140 2.13 -2.55 -3.00
C MET A 140 3.59 -2.18 -3.28
N ILE A 141 4.44 -3.19 -3.43
CA ILE A 141 5.86 -3.06 -3.79
C ILE A 141 6.05 -3.61 -5.19
N ILE A 142 6.72 -2.84 -6.04
CA ILE A 142 6.99 -3.17 -7.44
C ILE A 142 8.48 -3.54 -7.58
N ASP A 143 8.79 -4.64 -8.27
CA ASP A 143 10.19 -5.02 -8.50
C ASP A 143 10.92 -4.00 -9.39
N GLY A 144 12.11 -3.58 -8.97
CA GLY A 144 12.92 -2.62 -9.70
C GLY A 144 12.70 -1.16 -9.31
N THR A 145 11.86 -0.87 -8.32
CA THR A 145 11.68 0.48 -7.77
C THR A 145 12.04 0.52 -6.30
N ALA A 146 12.80 1.53 -5.88
CA ALA A 146 13.07 1.82 -4.47
C ALA A 146 11.90 2.55 -3.78
N THR A 147 10.69 2.42 -4.32
CA THR A 147 9.46 3.03 -3.82
C THR A 147 8.35 1.98 -3.76
N ALA A 148 7.40 2.22 -2.86
CA ALA A 148 6.19 1.43 -2.72
C ALA A 148 4.97 2.35 -2.71
N LEU A 149 3.80 1.78 -2.98
CA LEU A 149 2.53 2.48 -3.04
C LEU A 149 1.68 2.06 -1.85
N ALA A 150 1.36 3.01 -0.96
CA ALA A 150 0.35 2.85 0.06
C ALA A 150 -1.02 3.21 -0.51
N ILE A 151 -1.94 2.26 -0.46
CA ILE A 151 -3.26 2.30 -1.08
C ILE A 151 -4.29 2.32 0.05
N GLY A 152 -5.09 3.38 0.09
CA GLY A 152 -6.16 3.56 1.07
C GLY A 152 -7.29 2.54 0.86
N THR A 153 -7.23 1.43 1.59
CA THR A 153 -8.23 0.34 1.54
C THR A 153 -9.08 0.27 2.80
N ARG A 154 -8.94 1.24 3.70
CA ARG A 154 -9.76 1.38 4.91
C ARG A 154 -11.15 1.81 4.51
N GLY A 155 -12.17 1.05 4.89
CA GLY A 155 -13.56 1.53 4.85
C GLY A 155 -14.05 2.01 3.47
N TRP A 156 -13.71 1.29 2.38
CA TRP A 156 -14.24 1.56 1.02
C TRP A 156 -15.78 1.45 0.90
N GLN A 157 -16.51 1.32 2.01
CA GLN A 157 -17.96 1.41 2.05
C GLN A 157 -18.49 2.85 1.84
N GLU A 158 -17.71 3.91 2.08
CA GLU A 158 -18.24 5.28 2.01
C GLU A 158 -18.29 5.92 0.61
N ARG A 159 -17.80 5.27 -0.45
CA ARG A 159 -18.07 5.70 -1.85
C ARG A 159 -18.94 4.74 -2.66
N ASN A 160 -19.60 3.80 -2.00
CA ASN A 160 -20.69 3.00 -2.56
C ASN A 160 -22.08 3.49 -2.12
N VAL A 161 -22.21 4.77 -1.77
CA VAL A 161 -23.42 5.50 -2.20
C VAL A 161 -23.20 5.98 -3.63
N MET A 162 -22.91 5.02 -4.51
CA MET A 162 -23.22 5.18 -5.92
C MET A 162 -24.74 5.30 -5.93
N GLN A 163 -25.23 6.54 -6.01
CA GLN A 163 -26.60 6.79 -6.44
C GLN A 163 -26.89 5.81 -7.56
N ARG A 164 -27.95 5.02 -7.41
CA ARG A 164 -28.47 4.08 -8.38
C ARG A 164 -28.56 4.78 -9.74
N LEU A 165 -27.51 4.69 -10.55
CA LEU A 165 -27.55 5.13 -11.92
C LEU A 165 -28.15 3.98 -12.73
N PRO A 166 -29.22 4.24 -13.52
CA PRO A 166 -29.91 3.19 -14.25
C PRO A 166 -28.98 2.51 -15.25
N SER A 167 -29.27 1.22 -15.51
CA SER A 167 -28.46 0.21 -16.20
C SER A 167 -27.93 0.56 -17.61
N TRP A 168 -28.18 1.76 -18.13
CA TRP A 168 -27.84 2.15 -19.51
C TRP A 168 -26.62 3.07 -19.63
N GLN A 169 -26.04 3.56 -18.53
CA GLN A 169 -24.86 4.45 -18.59
C GLN A 169 -23.50 3.76 -18.50
N VAL A 170 -23.42 2.50 -18.04
CA VAL A 170 -22.13 1.82 -17.80
C VAL A 170 -21.45 1.36 -19.12
N PHE A 171 -22.21 1.19 -20.21
CA PHE A 171 -21.66 0.77 -21.50
C PHE A 171 -21.04 1.91 -22.33
N PHE A 172 -21.29 3.18 -21.99
CA PHE A 172 -20.96 4.29 -22.90
C PHE A 172 -19.56 4.88 -22.76
N TYR A 173 -18.78 4.50 -21.74
CA TYR A 173 -17.44 5.08 -21.54
C TYR A 173 -16.27 4.16 -21.91
N CYS A 174 -16.51 2.90 -22.26
CA CYS A 174 -15.47 1.94 -22.66
C CYS A 174 -15.39 1.71 -24.19
N SER A 175 -16.07 2.53 -24.99
CA SER A 175 -16.02 2.48 -26.46
C SER A 175 -16.23 3.87 -27.06
N TYR A 176 -15.36 4.83 -26.71
CA TYR A 176 -15.29 6.06 -27.49
C TYR A 176 -14.51 5.76 -28.78
N ILE A 177 -15.18 5.26 -29.84
CA ILE A 177 -14.85 5.41 -31.28
C ILE A 177 -15.64 4.37 -32.12
N ASN A 178 -16.47 4.90 -33.03
CA ASN A 178 -17.03 4.32 -34.27
C ASN A 178 -17.88 3.04 -34.21
N VAL A 179 -19.19 3.16 -34.53
CA VAL A 179 -19.76 2.84 -35.86
C VAL A 179 -21.24 3.23 -35.90
N LEU A 180 -21.64 3.78 -37.05
CA LEU A 180 -22.94 4.34 -37.42
C LEU A 180 -24.15 3.46 -37.11
N ILE A 181 -25.20 4.12 -36.62
CA ILE A 181 -26.59 3.65 -36.51
C ILE A 181 -27.29 3.89 -37.87
N VAL A 182 -27.92 2.85 -38.43
CA VAL A 182 -29.02 2.97 -39.40
C VAL A 182 -30.21 2.20 -38.81
N PHE A 183 -31.26 2.94 -38.48
CA PHE A 183 -32.57 2.45 -38.02
C PHE A 183 -33.49 2.23 -39.24
N GLU A 184 -34.21 1.12 -39.25
CA GLU A 184 -35.62 1.08 -39.67
C GLU A 184 -36.48 0.80 -38.42
#